data_AF-A0A7J9Y1Y2-F1
#
_entry.id   AF-A0A7J9Y1Y2-F1
#
_cell.length_a   1.000
_cell.length_b   1.000
_cell.length_c   1.000
_cell.angle_alpha   90.00
_cell.angle_beta   90.00
_cell.angle_gamma   90.00
#
_symmetry.space_group_name_H-M   'P 1'
#
loop_
_entity.id
_entity.type
_entity.pdbx_description
1 polymer ?
#
loop_
_entity_poly.entity_id
_entity_poly.type
_entity_poly.pdbx_seq_one_letter_code
_entity_poly.pdbx_strand_id
1 'polypeptide(L)'
;MEEHPEVVFKNGPTGSRAALSNGPDVWEVVRALREIDEPGEDAVAAVAELMRLPEVRVHAAMSYHAEFPNEIDAEISRNDADAAAAFKAWRAHRCAGMSDTH
;
A
#
# COMPACT_ATOMS: atom_id res chain seq x y z
N MET A 1 -23.17 14.01 -5.17
CA MET A 1 -23.02 14.60 -6.51
C MET A 1 -21.75 15.41 -6.43
N GLU A 2 -20.61 15.07 -7.00
CA GLU A 2 -20.10 13.96 -7.81
C GLU A 2 -18.58 14.08 -7.63
N GLU A 3 -18.00 13.31 -6.70
CA GLU A 3 -16.57 13.38 -6.38
C GLU A 3 -16.01 11.97 -6.55
N HIS A 4 -15.29 11.77 -7.67
CA HIS A 4 -14.41 10.64 -7.93
C HIS A 4 -15.03 9.22 -7.83
N PRO A 5 -15.72 8.72 -8.87
CA PRO A 5 -16.29 7.36 -8.91
C PRO A 5 -15.26 6.21 -8.87
N GLU A 6 -13.97 6.53 -8.82
CA GLU A 6 -12.87 5.56 -8.85
C GLU A 6 -12.32 5.22 -7.46
N VAL A 7 -12.68 5.99 -6.43
CA VAL A 7 -12.25 5.77 -5.05
C VAL A 7 -13.44 5.31 -4.22
N VAL A 8 -13.32 4.14 -3.62
CA VAL A 8 -14.31 3.55 -2.72
C VAL A 8 -13.69 3.40 -1.36
N PHE A 9 -14.38 3.84 -0.31
CA PHE A 9 -13.95 3.54 1.05
C PHE A 9 -14.28 2.07 1.37
N LYS A 10 -13.26 1.21 1.45
CA LYS A 10 -13.42 -0.18 1.93
C LYS A 10 -13.21 -0.21 3.44
N ASN A 11 -14.18 -0.77 4.17
CA ASN A 11 -14.03 -1.07 5.58
C ASN A 11 -13.09 -2.26 5.76
N GLY A 12 -11.90 -2.01 6.32
CA GLY A 12 -10.99 -3.05 6.78
C GLY A 12 -11.12 -3.26 8.30
N PRO A 13 -10.53 -4.35 8.84
CA PRO A 13 -10.60 -4.68 10.26
C PRO A 13 -10.03 -3.61 11.22
N THR A 14 -9.35 -2.58 10.69
CA THR A 14 -8.75 -1.47 11.45
C THR A 14 -9.33 -0.07 11.11
N GLY A 15 -10.38 0.03 10.29
CA GLY A 15 -11.04 1.30 9.92
C GLY A 15 -11.37 1.43 8.42
N SER A 16 -12.08 2.50 8.04
CA SER A 16 -12.38 2.82 6.63
C SER A 16 -11.09 3.24 5.91
N ARG A 17 -10.75 2.53 4.83
CA ARG A 17 -9.60 2.79 3.96
C ARG A 17 -10.05 3.31 2.61
N ALA A 18 -9.42 4.35 2.10
CA ALA A 18 -9.61 4.80 0.72
C ALA A 18 -8.97 3.77 -0.23
N ALA A 19 -9.80 3.02 -0.95
CA ALA A 19 -9.37 1.99 -1.89
C ALA A 19 -9.74 2.39 -3.32
N LEU A 20 -8.92 2.06 -4.31
CA LEU A 20 -9.38 2.16 -5.70
C LEU A 20 -10.48 1.09 -5.94
N SER A 21 -11.52 1.46 -6.70
CA SER A 21 -12.59 0.55 -7.14
C SER A 21 -11.99 -0.71 -7.78
N ASN A 22 -12.01 -1.84 -7.06
CA ASN A 22 -11.38 -3.10 -7.46
C ASN A 22 -9.89 -2.99 -7.83
N GLY A 23 -9.12 -2.18 -7.09
CA GLY A 23 -7.67 -2.04 -7.26
C GLY A 23 -6.93 -1.97 -5.91
N PRO A 24 -5.60 -1.85 -5.95
CA PRO A 24 -4.78 -1.57 -4.77
C PRO A 24 -5.15 -0.22 -4.15
N ASP A 25 -4.86 -0.06 -2.86
CA ASP A 25 -5.09 1.18 -2.13
C ASP A 25 -4.09 2.27 -2.58
N VAL A 26 -4.42 3.54 -2.38
CA VAL A 26 -3.55 4.67 -2.76
C VAL A 26 -2.19 4.60 -2.04
N TRP A 27 -2.18 4.20 -0.76
CA TRP A 27 -0.95 4.05 0.01
C TRP A 27 -0.03 2.97 -0.57
N GLU A 28 -0.57 1.92 -1.19
CA GLU A 28 0.22 0.85 -1.83
C GLU A 28 0.93 1.39 -3.07
N VAL A 29 0.23 2.17 -3.90
CA VAL A 29 0.80 2.81 -5.09
C VAL A 29 1.91 3.80 -4.70
N VAL A 30 1.65 4.65 -3.72
CA VAL A 30 2.64 5.63 -3.23
C VAL A 30 3.86 4.94 -2.63
N ARG A 31 3.66 3.85 -1.89
CA ARG A 31 4.76 3.04 -1.37
C ARG A 31 5.61 2.45 -2.49
N ALA A 32 4.99 1.86 -3.52
CA ALA A 32 5.74 1.31 -4.64
C ALA A 32 6.53 2.39 -5.40
N LEU A 33 5.94 3.58 -5.60
CA LEU A 33 6.65 4.72 -6.19
C LEU A 33 7.89 5.15 -5.38
N ARG A 34 7.91 4.95 -4.06
CA ARG A 34 9.09 5.22 -3.21
C ARG A 34 10.17 4.15 -3.31
N GLU A 35 9.80 2.93 -3.73
CA GLU A 35 10.71 1.78 -3.82
C GLU A 35 11.31 1.61 -5.22
N ILE A 36 10.72 2.24 -6.25
CA ILE A 36 11.26 2.25 -7.62
C ILE A 36 12.38 3.30 -7.73
N ASP A 37 13.52 2.86 -8.28
CA ASP A 37 14.70 3.69 -8.56
C ASP A 37 14.68 4.22 -10.00
N GLU A 38 13.55 4.80 -10.40
CA GLU A 38 13.36 5.44 -11.70
C GLU A 38 12.81 6.87 -11.49
N PRO A 39 13.14 7.85 -12.35
CA PRO A 39 12.65 9.20 -12.21
C PRO A 39 11.33 9.45 -12.94
N GLY A 40 10.46 10.29 -12.34
CA GLY A 40 9.32 10.90 -13.04
C GLY A 40 8.37 9.90 -13.70
N GLU A 41 8.12 10.08 -15.01
CA GLU A 41 7.20 9.24 -15.78
C GLU A 41 7.70 7.79 -15.94
N ASP A 42 9.00 7.55 -15.90
CA ASP A 42 9.54 6.18 -15.95
C ASP A 42 9.15 5.40 -14.67
N ALA A 43 9.10 6.07 -13.52
CA ALA A 43 8.57 5.48 -12.29
C ALA A 43 7.07 5.17 -12.38
N VAL A 44 6.30 6.06 -13.04
CA VAL A 44 4.86 5.87 -13.25
C VAL A 44 4.61 4.64 -14.11
N ALA A 45 5.29 4.52 -15.25
CA ALA A 45 5.19 3.36 -16.14
C ALA A 45 5.59 2.07 -15.42
N ALA A 46 6.70 2.10 -14.66
CA ALA A 46 7.17 0.93 -13.93
C ALA A 46 6.21 0.48 -12.82
N VAL A 47 5.61 1.40 -12.06
CA VAL A 47 4.59 1.05 -11.05
C VAL A 47 3.30 0.57 -11.73
N ALA A 48 2.89 1.19 -12.82
CA ALA A 48 1.72 0.78 -13.60
C ALA A 48 1.87 -0.67 -14.10
N GLU A 49 3.05 -1.02 -14.63
CA GLU A 49 3.38 -2.38 -15.03
C GLU A 49 3.39 -3.35 -13.84
N LEU A 50 4.11 -3.00 -12.77
CA LEU A 50 4.24 -3.81 -11.55
C LEU A 50 2.88 -4.17 -10.95
N MET A 51 1.99 -3.19 -10.87
CA MET A 51 0.67 -3.33 -10.25
C MET A 51 -0.42 -3.77 -11.24
N ARG A 52 -0.09 -3.92 -12.52
CA ARG A 52 -1.04 -4.17 -13.61
C ARG A 52 -2.20 -3.17 -13.61
N LEU A 53 -1.86 -1.89 -13.51
CA LEU A 53 -2.79 -0.76 -13.54
C LEU A 53 -2.55 0.11 -14.77
N PRO A 54 -3.58 0.80 -15.27
CA PRO A 54 -3.38 1.93 -16.17
C PRO A 54 -2.59 3.06 -15.49
N GLU A 55 -1.64 3.68 -16.20
CA GLU A 55 -0.83 4.82 -15.70
C GLU A 55 -1.69 5.97 -15.15
N VAL A 56 -2.86 6.22 -15.75
CA VAL A 56 -3.83 7.23 -15.26
C VAL A 56 -4.23 7.00 -13.80
N ARG A 57 -4.28 5.75 -13.32
CA ARG A 57 -4.57 5.45 -11.91
C ARG A 57 -3.39 5.75 -11.00
N VAL A 58 -2.17 5.59 -11.50
CA VAL A 58 -0.94 5.94 -10.76
C VAL A 58 -0.85 7.47 -10.61
N HIS A 59 -1.14 8.22 -11.67
CA HIS A 59 -1.24 9.68 -11.59
C HIS A 59 -2.34 10.16 -10.63
N ALA A 60 -3.50 9.50 -10.62
CA ALA A 60 -4.56 9.81 -9.67
C ALA A 60 -4.11 9.59 -8.21
N ALA A 61 -3.41 8.49 -7.93
CA ALA A 61 -2.83 8.22 -6.62
C ALA A 61 -1.80 9.27 -6.20
N MET A 62 -0.92 9.71 -7.12
CA MET A 62 0.04 10.79 -6.86
C MET A 62 -0.65 12.12 -6.57
N SER A 63 -1.71 12.44 -7.32
CA SER A 63 -2.48 13.67 -7.13
C SER A 63 -3.16 13.69 -5.77
N TYR A 64 -3.77 12.57 -5.37
CA TYR A 64 -4.37 12.42 -4.04
C TYR A 64 -3.33 12.53 -2.92
N HIS A 65 -2.16 11.89 -3.08
CA HIS A 65 -1.07 11.99 -2.12
C HIS A 65 -0.53 13.43 -1.97
N ALA A 66 -0.48 14.21 -3.05
CA ALA A 66 -0.06 15.60 -2.98
C ALA A 66 -1.04 16.47 -2.16
N GLU A 67 -2.32 16.13 -2.16
CA GLU A 67 -3.35 16.82 -1.40
C GLU A 67 -3.44 16.34 0.07
N PHE A 68 -3.21 15.03 0.30
CA PHE A 68 -3.33 14.39 1.61
C PHE A 68 -2.06 13.62 2.03
N PRO A 69 -0.88 14.24 2.08
CA PRO A 69 0.37 13.52 2.33
C PRO A 69 0.41 12.88 3.72
N ASN A 70 -0.07 13.60 4.74
CA ASN A 70 -0.07 13.12 6.13
C ASN A 70 -0.97 11.90 6.34
N GLU A 71 -2.10 11.83 5.62
CA GLU A 71 -3.03 10.71 5.71
C GLU A 71 -2.39 9.43 5.19
N ILE A 72 -1.81 9.52 3.99
CA ILE A 72 -1.15 8.39 3.32
C ILE A 72 0.11 7.97 4.07
N ASP A 73 0.93 8.91 4.54
CA ASP A 73 2.11 8.59 5.36
C ASP A 73 1.74 7.88 6.66
N ALA A 74 0.63 8.28 7.28
CA ALA A 74 0.12 7.61 8.46
C ALA A 74 -0.42 6.21 8.14
N GLU A 75 -1.04 6.00 6.96
CA GLU A 75 -1.43 4.68 6.49
C GLU A 75 -0.24 3.76 6.25
N ILE A 76 0.79 4.25 5.54
CA ILE A 76 2.05 3.51 5.30
C ILE A 76 2.68 3.11 6.65
N SER A 77 2.84 4.06 7.57
CA SER A 77 3.45 3.81 8.89
C SER A 77 2.67 2.78 9.71
N ARG A 78 1.33 2.83 9.69
CA ARG A 78 0.49 1.82 10.38
C ARG A 78 0.69 0.44 9.78
N ASN A 79 0.70 0.35 8.45
CA ASN A 79 0.89 -0.93 7.75
C ASN A 79 2.27 -1.54 8.04
N ASP A 80 3.32 -0.73 8.02
CA ASP A 80 4.68 -1.17 8.34
C ASP A 80 4.79 -1.71 9.78
N ALA A 81 4.14 -1.05 10.74
CA ALA A 81 4.08 -1.50 12.13
C ALA A 81 3.36 -2.85 12.26
N ASP A 82 2.23 -3.02 11.58
CA ASP A 82 1.46 -4.26 11.57
C ASP A 82 2.27 -5.41 10.93
N ALA A 83 2.94 -5.15 9.81
CA ALA A 83 3.79 -6.11 9.12
C ALA A 83 4.98 -6.56 10.00
N ALA A 84 5.63 -5.61 10.69
CA ALA A 84 6.72 -5.90 11.61
C ALA A 84 6.24 -6.77 12.79
N ALA A 85 5.06 -6.47 13.35
CA ALA A 85 4.47 -7.26 14.42
C ALA A 85 4.15 -8.69 13.97
N ALA A 86 3.55 -8.85 12.78
CA ALA A 86 3.26 -10.16 12.19
C ALA A 86 4.53 -10.98 11.94
N PHE A 87 5.58 -10.36 11.39
CA PHE A 87 6.85 -11.03 11.16
C PHE A 87 7.52 -11.47 12.47
N LYS A 88 7.47 -10.64 13.51
CA LYS A 88 7.97 -10.98 14.86
C LYS A 88 7.22 -12.18 15.44
N ALA A 89 5.89 -12.21 15.32
CA ALA A 89 5.08 -13.34 15.77
C ALA A 89 5.41 -14.63 15.01
N TRP A 90 5.53 -14.55 13.68
CA TRP A 90 5.94 -15.70 12.85
C TRP A 90 7.32 -16.25 13.24
N ARG A 91 8.32 -15.38 13.48
CA ARG A 91 9.65 -15.80 13.95
C ARG A 91 9.60 -16.50 15.30
N ALA A 92 8.79 -16.00 16.24
CA ALA A 92 8.64 -16.60 17.56
C ALA A 92 8.04 -18.02 17.48
N HIS A 93 7.05 -18.23 16.60
CA HIS A 93 6.47 -19.55 16.37
C HIS A 93 7.45 -20.53 15.71
N ARG A 94 8.33 -20.07 14.81
CA ARG A 94 9.30 -20.95 14.12
C ARG A 94 10.45 -21.40 15.02
N CYS A 95 10.91 -20.56 15.95
CA CYS A 95 11.94 -20.94 16.92
C CYS A 95 11.43 -21.94 17.97
N ALA A 96 10.14 -21.91 18.31
CA ALA A 96 9.53 -22.86 19.25
C ALA A 96 9.35 -24.28 18.69
N GLY A 97 9.42 -24.46 17.37
CA GLY A 97 9.23 -25.76 16.70
C GLY A 97 10.51 -26.55 16.39
N MET A 98 11.70 -26.05 16.73
CA MET A 98 12.99 -26.71 16.44
C MET A 98 13.65 -27.35 17.68
N SER A 99 12.95 -27.45 18.81
CA SER A 99 13.51 -28.01 20.06
C SER A 99 13.02 -29.41 20.42
N ASP A 100 12.22 -30.08 19.60
CA ASP A 100 11.73 -31.44 19.87
C ASP A 100 12.12 -32.42 18.74
N THR A 101 13.39 -32.81 18.71
CA THR A 101 13.80 -34.09 18.12
C THR A 101 15.02 -34.61 18.90
N HIS A 102 14.75 -35.38 19.96
CA HIS A 102 15.70 -36.32 20.53
C HIS A 102 15.05 -37.71 20.57
#